data_AF-A0A7Y4SLE4-F1
#
_entry.id   AF-A0A7Y4SLE4-F1
#
_cell.length_a   1.000
_cell.length_b   1.000
_cell.length_c   1.000
_cell.angle_alpha   90.00
_cell.angle_beta   90.00
_cell.angle_gamma   90.00
#
_symmetry.space_group_name_H-M   'P 1'
#
loop_
_entity.id
_entity.type
_entity.pdbx_description
1 polymer ?
#
loop_
_entity_poly.entity_id
_entity_poly.type
_entity_poly.pdbx_seq_one_letter_code
_entity_poly.pdbx_strand_id
1 'polypeptide(L)'
;MRHAMCVLVALISLACAGCDAFADTWPDRQHRTPPQMLADVVRWQQRVHVKQSTGQLAHECFTNVDLKAFEAADVPGEAATRIEKAADFRAVVSALRPLPRADLVAALHAARQIARPTWREMGYIDRQGRGQTEAGHTADLLIGAAIVGAFADALETPANDRR
;
A
#
# COMPACT_ATOMS: atom_id res chain seq x y z
N MET A 1 39.90 -29.22 -29.54
CA MET A 1 38.89 -29.63 -28.54
C MET A 1 38.19 -28.37 -28.07
N ARG A 2 36.95 -28.18 -28.52
CA ARG A 2 36.13 -26.98 -28.32
C ARG A 2 35.14 -27.27 -27.20
N HIS A 3 35.26 -26.61 -26.05
CA HIS A 3 34.17 -26.56 -25.07
C HIS A 3 33.77 -25.10 -24.88
N ALA A 4 32.75 -24.73 -25.64
CA ALA A 4 31.99 -23.51 -25.49
C ALA A 4 31.26 -23.56 -24.15
N MET A 5 31.61 -22.65 -23.25
CA MET A 5 30.93 -22.49 -21.97
C MET A 5 29.73 -21.57 -22.19
N CYS A 6 28.61 -22.16 -22.62
CA CYS A 6 27.30 -21.52 -22.60
C CYS A 6 26.85 -21.40 -21.13
N VAL A 7 27.14 -20.27 -20.50
CA VAL A 7 26.50 -19.91 -19.22
C VAL A 7 25.09 -19.42 -19.53
N LEU A 8 24.14 -20.32 -19.28
CA LEU A 8 22.71 -20.14 -19.38
C LEU A 8 22.28 -19.00 -18.43
N VAL A 9 21.85 -17.87 -18.98
CA VAL A 9 21.15 -16.82 -18.24
C VAL A 9 19.77 -17.36 -17.91
N ALA A 10 19.58 -17.82 -16.67
CA ALA A 10 18.28 -18.22 -16.16
C ALA A 10 17.41 -16.97 -15.92
N LEU A 11 16.71 -16.55 -16.97
CA LEU A 11 15.53 -15.68 -16.90
C LEU A 11 14.42 -16.42 -16.15
N ILE A 12 14.36 -16.26 -14.84
CA ILE A 12 13.18 -16.62 -14.05
C ILE A 12 12.25 -15.40 -14.07
N SER A 13 11.51 -15.28 -15.17
CA SER A 13 10.30 -14.46 -15.28
C SER A 13 9.19 -15.15 -14.47
N LEU A 14 9.22 -14.96 -13.14
CA LEU A 14 8.20 -15.50 -12.25
C LEU A 14 6.96 -14.59 -12.28
N ALA A 15 6.03 -14.95 -13.16
CA ALA A 15 4.58 -14.76 -13.04
C ALA A 15 4.05 -13.51 -12.31
N CYS A 16 3.88 -12.41 -13.06
CA CYS A 16 2.92 -11.33 -12.71
C CYS A 16 1.47 -11.66 -13.13
N ALA A 17 1.14 -12.92 -13.36
CA ALA A 17 -0.21 -13.37 -13.72
C ALA A 17 -0.84 -14.07 -12.51
N GLY A 18 -1.32 -13.27 -11.55
CA GLY A 18 -1.94 -13.83 -10.35
C GLY A 18 -2.40 -12.77 -9.36
N CYS A 19 -3.45 -12.02 -9.72
CA CYS A 19 -4.58 -11.64 -8.86
C CYS A 19 -5.19 -10.27 -9.24
N ASP A 20 -5.89 -10.20 -10.37
CA ASP A 20 -6.93 -9.18 -10.53
C ASP A 20 -8.12 -9.44 -9.58
N ALA A 21 -8.24 -10.65 -9.03
CA ALA A 21 -9.33 -11.08 -8.15
C ALA A 21 -9.38 -10.41 -6.77
N PHE A 22 -8.33 -9.70 -6.34
CA PHE A 22 -8.36 -8.94 -5.07
C PHE A 22 -8.77 -7.47 -5.25
N ALA A 23 -8.91 -6.97 -6.48
CA ALA A 23 -9.24 -5.56 -6.72
C ALA A 23 -10.71 -5.20 -6.39
N ASP A 24 -11.61 -6.17 -6.38
CA ASP A 24 -13.05 -5.90 -6.39
C ASP A 24 -13.75 -5.98 -5.03
N THR A 25 -13.08 -6.44 -3.97
CA THR A 25 -13.66 -6.49 -2.62
C THR A 25 -12.74 -5.85 -1.59
N TRP A 26 -12.95 -4.57 -1.38
CA TRP A 26 -12.36 -3.84 -0.26
C TRP A 26 -12.85 -4.42 1.08
N PRO A 27 -12.15 -4.16 2.21
CA PRO A 27 -12.61 -4.61 3.54
C PRO A 27 -14.05 -4.19 3.83
N ASP A 28 -14.81 -5.05 4.53
CA ASP A 28 -16.17 -4.74 4.98
C ASP A 28 -16.18 -3.47 5.83
N ARG A 29 -17.16 -2.61 5.57
CA ARG A 29 -17.28 -1.25 6.14
C ARG A 29 -18.61 -1.00 6.82
N GLN A 30 -19.49 -1.99 6.94
CA GLN A 30 -20.88 -1.78 7.38
C GLN A 30 -21.02 -1.09 8.75
N HIS A 31 -19.94 -1.00 9.55
CA HIS A 31 -19.92 -0.32 10.84
C HIS A 31 -18.68 0.57 11.06
N ARG A 32 -18.05 1.08 9.99
CA ARG A 32 -16.84 1.92 10.09
C ARG A 32 -17.19 3.41 9.94
N THR A 33 -16.53 4.26 10.74
CA THR A 33 -16.57 5.71 10.49
C THR A 33 -15.80 6.06 9.23
N PRO A 34 -16.08 7.20 8.56
CA PRO A 34 -15.37 7.56 7.33
C PRO A 34 -13.82 7.59 7.48
N PRO A 35 -13.24 8.13 8.57
CA PRO A 35 -11.79 8.03 8.81
C PRO A 35 -11.29 6.59 8.95
N GLN A 36 -12.08 5.71 9.59
CA GLN A 36 -11.72 4.29 9.71
C GLN A 36 -11.78 3.57 8.36
N MET A 37 -12.74 3.90 7.50
CA MET A 37 -12.82 3.36 6.15
C MET A 37 -11.55 3.69 5.36
N LEU A 38 -11.10 4.95 5.39
CA LEU A 38 -9.85 5.37 4.74
C LEU A 38 -8.63 4.64 5.32
N ALA A 39 -8.54 4.54 6.64
CA ALA A 39 -7.47 3.82 7.31
C ALA A 39 -7.43 2.34 6.93
N ASP A 40 -8.58 1.70 6.80
CA ASP A 40 -8.68 0.29 6.41
C ASP A 40 -8.25 0.05 4.96
N VAL A 41 -8.54 0.99 4.04
CA VAL A 41 -8.05 0.96 2.66
C VAL A 41 -6.53 1.04 2.61
N VAL A 42 -5.93 1.98 3.34
CA VAL A 42 -4.45 2.12 3.42
C VAL A 42 -3.83 0.83 3.94
N ARG A 43 -4.30 0.31 5.09
CA ARG A 43 -3.78 -0.94 5.67
C ARG A 43 -3.93 -2.14 4.74
N TRP A 44 -5.05 -2.20 4.01
CA TRP A 44 -5.28 -3.28 3.07
C TRP A 44 -4.28 -3.25 1.92
N GLN A 45 -4.06 -2.08 1.30
CA GLN A 45 -3.08 -1.93 0.22
C GLN A 45 -1.65 -2.16 0.68
N GLN A 46 -1.29 -1.74 1.90
CA GLN A 46 -0.01 -2.07 2.52
C GLN A 46 0.21 -3.58 2.61
N ARG A 47 -0.80 -4.36 3.01
CA ARG A 47 -0.68 -5.83 3.06
C ARG A 47 -0.57 -6.48 1.69
N VAL A 48 -1.18 -5.89 0.66
CA VAL A 48 -1.09 -6.39 -0.72
C VAL A 48 0.32 -6.19 -1.27
N HIS A 49 0.94 -5.03 -0.99
CA HIS A 49 2.16 -4.62 -1.67
C HIS A 49 3.44 -4.74 -0.82
N VAL A 50 3.32 -4.78 0.50
CA VAL A 50 4.46 -4.83 1.43
C VAL A 50 4.41 -6.11 2.24
N LYS A 51 5.29 -7.03 1.85
CA LYS A 51 5.49 -8.35 2.47
C LYS A 51 5.58 -8.26 4.00
N GLN A 52 4.84 -9.13 4.68
CA GLN A 52 4.94 -9.29 6.13
C GLN A 52 6.35 -9.74 6.52
N SER A 53 6.92 -9.07 7.54
CA SER A 53 8.28 -9.33 8.00
C SER A 53 8.26 -10.19 9.25
N THR A 54 8.84 -11.39 9.20
CA THR A 54 8.86 -12.37 10.31
C THR A 54 10.27 -12.76 10.75
N GLY A 55 11.30 -12.33 10.03
CA GLY A 55 12.71 -12.66 10.32
C GLY A 55 13.69 -11.87 9.46
N GLN A 56 14.99 -12.00 9.74
CA GLN A 56 16.03 -11.13 9.14
C GLN A 56 16.42 -11.52 7.71
N LEU A 57 16.08 -12.74 7.27
CA LEU A 57 16.50 -13.20 5.95
C LEU A 57 15.65 -12.51 4.86
N ALA A 58 16.20 -12.33 3.66
CA ALA A 58 15.49 -11.65 2.57
C ALA A 58 14.16 -12.32 2.20
N HIS A 59 14.06 -13.64 2.35
CA HIS A 59 12.81 -14.36 2.12
C HIS A 59 11.81 -14.25 3.29
N GLU A 60 12.19 -13.65 4.42
CA GLU A 60 11.35 -13.47 5.61
C GLU A 60 10.90 -12.02 5.82
N CYS A 61 11.41 -11.06 5.04
CA CYS A 61 11.07 -9.64 5.20
C CYS A 61 11.08 -8.87 3.88
N PHE A 62 10.65 -7.61 3.96
CA PHE A 62 10.79 -6.63 2.89
C PHE A 62 12.14 -5.92 3.03
N THR A 63 13.01 -6.02 2.05
CA THR A 63 14.41 -5.53 2.13
C THR A 63 14.60 -4.21 1.39
N ASN A 64 15.79 -3.60 1.52
CA ASN A 64 16.16 -2.43 0.72
C ASN A 64 16.23 -2.72 -0.79
N VAL A 65 16.48 -3.98 -1.19
CA VAL A 65 16.43 -4.38 -2.61
C VAL A 65 14.98 -4.36 -3.09
N ASP A 66 14.06 -4.89 -2.29
CA ASP A 66 12.63 -4.86 -2.59
C ASP A 66 12.11 -3.42 -2.66
N LEU A 67 12.51 -2.54 -1.72
CA LEU A 67 12.13 -1.13 -1.74
C LEU A 67 12.58 -0.41 -3.01
N LYS A 68 13.83 -0.63 -3.46
CA LYS A 68 14.31 -0.02 -4.70
C LYS A 68 13.52 -0.49 -5.92
N ALA A 69 13.21 -1.79 -6.00
CA ALA A 69 12.39 -2.34 -7.08
C ALA A 69 10.95 -1.78 -7.03
N PHE A 70 10.40 -1.66 -5.82
CA PHE A 70 9.08 -1.11 -5.54
C PHE A 70 8.94 0.35 -5.96
N GLU A 71 9.93 1.19 -5.65
CA GLU A 71 9.99 2.58 -6.09
C GLU A 71 10.19 2.68 -7.62
N ALA A 72 11.10 1.88 -8.18
CA ALA A 72 11.38 1.89 -9.61
C ALA A 72 10.17 1.46 -10.46
N ALA A 73 9.30 0.62 -9.92
CA ALA A 73 8.07 0.17 -10.56
C ALA A 73 6.85 1.08 -10.25
N ASP A 74 7.03 2.18 -9.52
CA ASP A 74 5.95 3.08 -9.07
C ASP A 74 4.75 2.33 -8.44
N VAL A 75 5.03 1.33 -7.60
CA VAL A 75 3.99 0.57 -6.91
C VAL A 75 3.03 1.47 -6.12
N PRO A 76 3.46 2.56 -5.44
CA PRO A 76 2.55 3.51 -4.80
C PRO A 76 1.58 4.19 -5.77
N GLY A 77 2.05 4.69 -6.91
CA GLY A 77 1.21 5.32 -7.93
C GLY A 77 0.22 4.34 -8.56
N GLU A 78 0.65 3.11 -8.84
CA GLU A 78 -0.22 2.04 -9.31
C GLU A 78 -1.30 1.68 -8.29
N ALA A 79 -0.95 1.59 -7.00
CA ALA A 79 -1.91 1.32 -5.94
C ALA A 79 -2.97 2.43 -5.83
N ALA A 80 -2.57 3.70 -5.91
CA ALA A 80 -3.49 4.84 -5.92
C ALA A 80 -4.43 4.79 -7.15
N THR A 81 -3.86 4.60 -8.35
CA THR A 81 -4.62 4.48 -9.60
C THR A 81 -5.65 3.33 -9.56
N ARG A 82 -5.27 2.20 -8.97
CA ARG A 82 -6.16 1.04 -8.80
C ARG A 82 -7.30 1.36 -7.84
N ILE A 83 -7.00 2.00 -6.72
CA ILE A 83 -8.00 2.42 -5.73
C ILE A 83 -9.00 3.39 -6.35
N GLU A 84 -8.58 4.39 -7.10
CA GLU A 84 -9.48 5.36 -7.75
C GLU A 84 -10.51 4.71 -8.69
N LYS A 85 -10.13 3.61 -9.34
CA LYS A 85 -10.99 2.85 -10.27
C LYS A 85 -11.97 1.92 -9.56
N ALA A 86 -11.74 1.60 -8.29
CA ALA A 86 -12.61 0.71 -7.55
C ALA A 86 -13.99 1.34 -7.31
N ALA A 87 -15.05 0.54 -7.42
CA ALA A 87 -16.43 1.00 -7.23
C ALA A 87 -16.64 1.73 -5.90
N ASP A 88 -15.92 1.25 -4.88
CA ASP A 88 -15.97 1.70 -3.50
C ASP A 88 -15.28 3.04 -3.20
N PHE A 89 -14.39 3.50 -4.08
CA PHE A 89 -13.67 4.75 -3.90
C PHE A 89 -14.61 5.94 -3.75
N ARG A 90 -15.60 6.03 -4.64
CA ARG A 90 -16.61 7.08 -4.59
C ARG A 90 -17.44 7.04 -3.31
N ALA A 91 -17.71 5.85 -2.77
CA ALA A 91 -18.44 5.72 -1.51
C ALA A 91 -17.65 6.29 -0.33
N VAL A 92 -16.34 6.01 -0.24
CA VAL A 92 -15.49 6.57 0.81
C VAL A 92 -15.31 8.08 0.65
N VAL A 93 -15.09 8.57 -0.58
CA VAL A 93 -15.04 10.03 -0.85
C VAL A 93 -16.34 10.70 -0.43
N SER A 94 -17.49 10.12 -0.77
CA SER A 94 -18.80 10.65 -0.39
C SER A 94 -19.02 10.66 1.12
N ALA A 95 -18.49 9.67 1.84
CA ALA A 95 -18.58 9.58 3.30
C ALA A 95 -17.63 10.56 4.02
N LEU A 96 -16.47 10.87 3.43
CA LEU A 96 -15.50 11.82 3.96
C LEU A 96 -15.90 13.29 3.73
N ARG A 97 -16.53 13.58 2.58
CA ARG A 97 -16.90 14.94 2.16
C ARG A 97 -17.73 15.76 3.17
N PRO A 98 -18.71 15.21 3.91
CA PRO A 98 -19.48 15.99 4.87
C PRO A 98 -18.76 16.24 6.21
N LEU A 99 -17.57 15.68 6.43
CA LEU A 99 -16.83 15.92 7.66
C LEU A 99 -16.45 17.41 7.81
N PRO A 100 -16.46 17.96 9.03
CA PRO A 100 -15.85 19.26 9.30
C PRO A 100 -14.42 19.31 8.78
N ARG A 101 -13.98 20.47 8.26
CA ARG A 101 -12.64 20.59 7.63
C ARG A 101 -11.50 20.15 8.55
N ALA A 102 -11.60 20.47 9.85
CA ALA A 102 -10.61 20.05 10.85
C ALA A 102 -10.53 18.52 10.96
N ASP A 103 -11.69 17.85 11.04
CA ASP A 103 -11.78 16.39 11.14
C ASP A 103 -11.31 15.70 9.86
N LEU A 104 -11.62 16.28 8.70
CA LEU A 104 -11.16 15.78 7.41
C LEU A 104 -9.63 15.85 7.30
N VAL A 105 -9.02 16.99 7.65
CA VAL A 105 -7.56 17.16 7.65
C VAL A 105 -6.91 16.19 8.64
N ALA A 106 -7.48 16.04 9.83
CA ALA A 106 -6.99 15.09 10.83
C ALA A 106 -7.08 13.64 10.32
N ALA A 107 -8.18 13.27 9.66
CA ALA A 107 -8.37 11.94 9.09
C ALA A 107 -7.36 11.63 7.98
N LEU A 108 -7.16 12.55 7.03
CA LEU A 108 -6.18 12.40 5.95
C LEU A 108 -4.75 12.32 6.51
N HIS A 109 -4.40 13.19 7.46
CA HIS A 109 -3.10 13.18 8.11
C HIS A 109 -2.86 11.86 8.86
N ALA A 110 -3.81 11.40 9.67
CA ALA A 110 -3.69 10.15 10.40
C ALA A 110 -3.54 8.94 9.47
N ALA A 111 -4.33 8.88 8.39
CA ALA A 111 -4.24 7.79 7.41
C ALA A 111 -2.89 7.75 6.68
N ARG A 112 -2.30 8.92 6.40
CA ARG A 112 -0.99 9.03 5.73
C ARG A 112 0.16 8.50 6.57
N GLN A 113 0.01 8.52 7.90
CA GLN A 113 1.03 8.08 8.87
C GLN A 113 0.86 6.60 9.28
N ILE A 114 -0.11 5.88 8.70
CA ILE A 114 -0.26 4.46 8.99
C ILE A 114 0.95 3.73 8.41
N ALA A 115 1.70 3.05 9.28
CA ALA A 115 2.73 2.09 8.91
C ALA A 115 2.94 1.12 10.07
N ARG A 116 3.36 -0.12 9.79
CA ARG A 116 3.80 -1.02 10.88
C ARG A 116 5.12 -0.48 11.46
N PRO A 117 5.31 -0.55 12.79
CA PRO A 117 6.56 -0.08 13.42
C PRO A 117 7.76 -0.88 12.93
N THR A 118 8.92 -0.23 12.94
CA THR A 118 10.19 -0.89 12.67
C THR A 118 10.60 -1.75 13.86
N TRP A 119 11.37 -2.83 13.63
CA TRP A 119 11.95 -3.60 14.73
C TRP A 119 12.90 -2.77 15.60
N ARG A 120 13.49 -1.70 15.04
CA ARG A 120 14.30 -0.74 15.80
C ARG A 120 13.45 0.03 16.81
N GLU A 121 12.28 0.53 16.41
CA GLU A 121 11.34 1.19 17.32
C GLU A 121 10.78 0.23 18.36
N MET A 122 10.57 -1.04 18.00
CA MET A 122 10.09 -2.07 18.92
C MET A 122 11.17 -2.57 19.89
N GLY A 123 12.45 -2.45 19.53
CA GLY A 123 13.58 -2.99 20.28
C GLY A 123 13.76 -4.51 20.15
N TYR A 124 12.99 -5.19 19.29
CA TYR A 124 13.09 -6.62 19.01
C TYR A 124 12.50 -6.99 17.65
N ILE A 125 12.85 -8.18 17.17
CA ILE A 125 12.29 -8.76 15.94
C ILE A 125 11.01 -9.51 16.27
N ASP A 126 9.90 -9.04 15.75
CA ASP A 126 8.59 -9.66 15.95
C ASP A 126 8.32 -10.73 14.88
N ARG A 127 8.40 -12.01 15.27
CA ARG A 127 8.11 -13.14 14.38
C ARG A 127 6.62 -13.26 14.01
N GLN A 128 5.75 -12.54 14.70
CA GLN A 128 4.31 -12.48 14.38
C GLN A 128 4.00 -11.46 13.27
N GLY A 129 4.99 -10.67 12.83
CA GLY A 129 4.86 -9.71 11.73
C GLY A 129 4.03 -8.47 12.03
N ARG A 130 3.95 -8.08 13.30
CA ARG A 130 3.43 -6.78 13.74
C ARG A 130 4.46 -5.66 13.55
N GLY A 131 5.75 -6.00 13.52
CA GLY A 131 6.83 -5.11 13.16
C GLY A 131 7.45 -5.45 11.81
N GLN A 132 8.36 -4.60 11.32
CA GLN A 132 9.06 -4.80 10.05
C GLN A 132 10.45 -4.16 10.01
N THR A 133 11.12 -4.33 8.88
CA THR A 133 12.36 -3.60 8.56
C THR A 133 12.07 -2.11 8.31
N GLU A 134 13.12 -1.29 8.31
CA GLU A 134 13.03 0.11 7.87
C GLU A 134 12.47 0.20 6.44
N ALA A 135 12.91 -0.68 5.55
CA ALA A 135 12.47 -0.72 4.16
C ALA A 135 10.95 -0.97 4.02
N GLY A 136 10.41 -1.93 4.77
CA GLY A 136 8.97 -2.19 4.79
C GLY A 136 8.19 -1.01 5.37
N HIS A 137 8.72 -0.36 6.40
CA HIS A 137 8.12 0.85 6.98
C HIS A 137 8.06 2.00 5.98
N THR A 138 9.15 2.26 5.27
CA THR A 138 9.19 3.25 4.20
C THR A 138 8.17 2.92 3.09
N ALA A 139 8.10 1.66 2.66
CA ALA A 139 7.13 1.24 1.64
C ALA A 139 5.67 1.42 2.11
N ASP A 140 5.36 1.09 3.37
CA ASP A 140 4.04 1.32 3.96
C ASP A 140 3.67 2.82 3.91
N LEU A 141 4.59 3.71 4.28
CA LEU A 141 4.37 5.16 4.25
C LEU A 141 4.19 5.70 2.82
N LEU A 142 4.93 5.18 1.84
CA LEU A 142 4.78 5.56 0.44
C LEU A 142 3.39 5.20 -0.09
N ILE A 143 2.90 3.99 0.21
CA ILE A 143 1.53 3.56 -0.13
C ILE A 143 0.49 4.45 0.56
N GLY A 144 0.66 4.71 1.85
CA GLY A 144 -0.24 5.57 2.62
C GLY A 144 -0.31 6.98 2.03
N ALA A 145 0.82 7.56 1.65
CA ALA A 145 0.88 8.88 1.04
C ALA A 145 0.19 8.93 -0.33
N ALA A 146 0.45 7.96 -1.22
CA ALA A 146 -0.15 7.92 -2.55
C ALA A 146 -1.68 7.74 -2.50
N ILE A 147 -2.17 6.82 -1.67
CA ILE A 147 -3.61 6.58 -1.52
C ILE A 147 -4.31 7.80 -0.92
N VAL A 148 -3.76 8.38 0.14
CA VAL A 148 -4.34 9.58 0.78
C VAL A 148 -4.34 10.76 -0.19
N GLY A 149 -3.32 10.90 -1.03
CA GLY A 149 -3.27 11.88 -2.11
C GLY A 149 -4.47 11.74 -3.05
N ALA A 150 -4.71 10.55 -3.58
CA ALA A 150 -5.87 10.28 -4.45
C ALA A 150 -7.22 10.65 -3.79
N PHE A 151 -7.40 10.35 -2.51
CA PHE A 151 -8.59 10.77 -1.78
C PHE A 151 -8.68 12.29 -1.61
N ALA A 152 -7.57 12.96 -1.27
CA ALA A 152 -7.53 14.42 -1.13
C ALA A 152 -7.90 15.11 -2.45
N ASP A 153 -7.29 14.70 -3.56
CA ASP A 153 -7.56 15.25 -4.90
C ASP A 153 -9.04 15.07 -5.29
N ALA A 154 -9.61 13.90 -4.98
CA ALA A 154 -11.02 13.62 -5.22
C ALA A 154 -11.97 14.41 -4.31
N LEU A 155 -11.53 14.86 -3.14
CA LEU A 155 -12.30 15.69 -2.23
C LEU A 155 -12.27 17.18 -2.62
N GLU A 156 -11.19 17.62 -3.26
CA GLU A 156 -11.03 18.98 -3.77
C GLU A 156 -11.74 19.19 -5.11
N THR A 157 -11.87 18.14 -5.94
CA THR A 157 -12.60 18.22 -7.20
C THR A 157 -14.13 18.29 -6.98
N PRO A 158 -14.82 19.36 -7.44
CA PRO A 158 -16.27 19.47 -7.31
C PRO A 158 -16.99 18.34 -8.08
N ALA A 159 -18.13 17.89 -7.54
CA ALA A 159 -18.83 16.70 -8.04
C ALA A 159 -19.31 16.79 -9.51
N ASN A 160 -19.34 17.99 -10.11
CA ASN A 160 -19.92 18.24 -11.42
C ASN A 160 -18.92 18.15 -12.59
N ASP A 161 -17.61 18.08 -12.31
CA ASP A 161 -16.56 18.16 -13.35
C ASP A 161 -16.05 16.79 -13.84
N ARG A 162 -16.68 15.67 -13.44
CA ARG A 162 -16.29 14.31 -13.84
C ARG A 162 -17.30 13.64 -14.79
N ARG A 163 -17.80 14.39 -15.77
CA ARG A 163 -18.62 13.86 -16.88
C ARG A 163 -17.77 13.54 -18.09
#